data_AF-A0A963JZS9-F1
#
_entry.id   AF-A0A963JZS9-F1
#
_cell.length_a   1.000
_cell.length_b   1.000
_cell.length_c   1.000
_cell.angle_alpha   90.00
_cell.angle_beta   90.00
_cell.angle_gamma   90.00
#
_symmetry.space_group_name_H-M   'P 1'
#
loop_
_entity.id
_entity.type
_entity.pdbx_description
1 polymer ?
#
loop_
_entity_poly.entity_id
_entity_poly.type
_entity_poly.pdbx_seq_one_letter_code
_entity_poly.pdbx_strand_id
1 'polypeptide(L)'
;MTTRRALLGWMAGAALLATGGWATAVSAEQATLNALWMGWPEEQVDPLMDAFREAHPEITLNVERIPFAQIFQTIEVRLNARGPDPDIFIVDSPLTASYAVRGYLLDLTPHLDASRFTKAGLAAGTVDGKIYSAPFGSSSALLFYNKKLLAEAGIEPPSTDPAERWTWAELVDAAKKVAKPDQGIWGFVFEQAERPYQLLPLPMSLGAEMISADGLTATGYLDSAKSVEAFQFYQDLYQKEQVSPPGVFDNNLTFELFGTGKVGFFVGNPYDLVNLPNKYPDLEWGLAPHPYFVDGTPVTPTGAWHIGVNPNTDQMEAALTFI
;
A
#
# COMPACT_ATOMS: atom_id res chain seq x y z
N MET A 1 -61.10 72.54 -13.92
CA MET A 1 -60.39 73.83 -13.78
C MET A 1 -59.68 73.87 -12.44
N THR A 2 -58.35 74.01 -12.50
CA THR A 2 -57.45 74.62 -11.51
C THR A 2 -57.52 74.26 -10.01
N THR A 3 -56.34 73.82 -9.56
CA THR A 3 -55.57 74.23 -8.35
C THR A 3 -55.68 73.48 -7.02
N ARG A 4 -54.45 73.25 -6.49
CA ARG A 4 -53.98 73.12 -5.09
C ARG A 4 -54.08 71.76 -4.40
N ARG A 5 -52.91 71.18 -4.13
CA ARG A 5 -52.65 70.37 -2.93
C ARG A 5 -51.37 70.87 -2.25
N ALA A 6 -51.48 71.05 -0.94
CA ALA A 6 -50.45 71.43 0.00
C ALA A 6 -50.32 70.32 1.07
N LEU A 7 -49.31 70.48 1.93
CA LEU A 7 -49.01 69.85 3.24
C LEU A 7 -47.74 68.99 3.20
N LEU A 8 -46.60 69.54 3.66
CA LEU A 8 -46.09 69.59 5.06
C LEU A 8 -45.56 68.22 5.54
N GLY A 9 -44.24 68.04 5.43
CA GLY A 9 -43.48 67.01 6.14
C GLY A 9 -42.75 67.63 7.35
N TRP A 10 -43.02 67.10 8.53
CA TRP A 10 -42.39 67.49 9.80
C TRP A 10 -41.05 66.77 10.01
N MET A 11 -40.06 67.53 10.46
CA MET A 11 -38.82 67.01 11.06
C MET A 11 -39.05 66.73 12.54
N ALA A 12 -38.63 65.55 13.01
CA ALA A 12 -38.38 65.28 14.42
C ALA A 12 -37.10 64.42 14.52
N GLY A 13 -36.10 64.91 15.25
CA GLY A 13 -34.95 64.14 15.69
C GLY A 13 -35.03 63.90 17.19
N ALA A 14 -34.59 62.72 17.63
CA ALA A 14 -33.94 62.49 18.92
C ALA A 14 -33.21 61.14 18.94
N ALA A 15 -31.99 61.21 19.48
CA ALA A 15 -30.89 60.25 19.60
C ALA A 15 -31.19 58.82 20.11
N LEU A 16 -30.34 57.87 19.70
CA LEU A 16 -29.81 56.83 20.59
C LEU A 16 -28.35 56.51 20.20
N LEU A 17 -27.45 56.62 21.19
CA LEU A 17 -26.07 56.18 21.15
C LEU A 17 -26.01 54.65 21.17
N ALA A 18 -25.40 54.04 20.17
CA ALA A 18 -24.95 52.66 20.22
C ALA A 18 -23.45 52.61 19.90
N THR A 19 -22.65 52.34 20.92
CA THR A 19 -21.24 51.98 20.82
C THR A 19 -21.10 50.63 20.11
N GLY A 20 -21.03 50.67 18.79
CA GLY A 20 -20.68 49.50 17.98
C GLY A 20 -19.17 49.32 17.97
N GLY A 21 -18.67 48.46 18.85
CA GLY A 21 -17.31 47.93 18.73
C GLY A 21 -17.17 47.20 17.39
N TRP A 22 -16.25 47.68 16.56
CA TRP A 22 -15.82 46.96 15.37
C TRP A 22 -15.00 45.76 15.85
N ALA A 23 -15.65 44.65 16.15
CA ALA A 23 -14.99 43.35 16.14
C ALA A 23 -14.77 43.00 14.67
N THR A 24 -13.58 43.29 14.15
CA THR A 24 -13.10 42.64 12.94
C THR A 24 -13.05 41.14 13.25
N ALA A 25 -14.03 40.40 12.76
CA ALA A 25 -13.91 38.97 12.61
C ALA A 25 -12.77 38.74 11.62
N VAL A 26 -11.56 38.55 12.15
CA VAL A 26 -10.49 37.90 11.41
C VAL A 26 -11.02 36.51 11.13
N SER A 27 -11.43 36.26 9.89
CA SER A 27 -11.59 34.90 9.39
C SER A 27 -10.24 34.24 9.65
N ALA A 28 -10.20 33.25 10.54
CA ALA A 28 -9.06 32.33 10.57
C ALA A 28 -8.92 31.82 9.13
N GLU A 29 -7.74 32.02 8.54
CA GLU A 29 -7.45 31.47 7.23
C GLU A 29 -7.63 29.95 7.35
N GLN A 30 -8.55 29.39 6.56
CA GLN A 30 -8.86 27.97 6.63
C GLN A 30 -7.59 27.19 6.26
N ALA A 31 -7.05 26.42 7.20
CA ALA A 31 -5.84 25.63 6.96
C ALA A 31 -6.08 24.72 5.74
N THR A 32 -5.14 24.70 4.80
CA THR A 32 -5.25 23.89 3.58
C THR A 32 -4.16 22.84 3.61
N LEU A 33 -4.54 21.57 3.70
CA LEU A 33 -3.65 20.42 3.77
C LEU A 33 -3.53 19.77 2.38
N ASN A 34 -2.34 19.80 1.81
CA ASN A 34 -2.01 19.19 0.53
C ASN A 34 -1.38 17.81 0.75
N ALA A 35 -2.10 16.77 0.33
CA ALA A 35 -1.67 15.38 0.39
C ALA A 35 -1.25 14.89 -1.00
N LEU A 36 -0.03 14.35 -1.10
CA LEU A 36 0.43 13.65 -2.29
C LEU A 36 0.22 12.14 -2.12
N TRP A 37 -0.69 11.57 -2.90
CA TRP A 37 -1.14 10.20 -2.73
C TRP A 37 -1.04 9.38 -4.01
N MET A 38 -1.15 8.07 -3.85
CA MET A 38 -1.15 7.17 -4.99
C MET A 38 -2.49 7.20 -5.73
N GLY A 39 -2.43 7.11 -7.07
CA GLY A 39 -3.58 7.00 -7.96
C GLY A 39 -4.29 5.65 -7.89
N TRP A 40 -4.55 5.17 -6.68
CA TRP A 40 -5.39 4.01 -6.43
C TRP A 40 -6.87 4.30 -6.72
N PRO A 41 -7.68 3.24 -6.90
CA PRO A 41 -9.12 3.37 -7.01
C PRO A 41 -9.71 4.18 -5.84
N GLU A 42 -10.72 4.97 -6.14
CA GLU A 42 -11.41 5.85 -5.19
C GLU A 42 -11.86 5.11 -3.93
N GLU A 43 -12.36 3.89 -4.09
CA GLU A 43 -12.89 3.06 -3.00
C GLU A 43 -11.83 2.66 -1.95
N GLN A 44 -10.54 2.75 -2.28
CA GLN A 44 -9.44 2.41 -1.37
C GLN A 44 -8.94 3.60 -0.56
N VAL A 45 -9.11 4.82 -1.07
CA VAL A 45 -8.49 6.03 -0.51
C VAL A 45 -9.54 6.99 0.04
N ASP A 46 -10.65 7.18 -0.68
CA ASP A 46 -11.66 8.16 -0.33
C ASP A 46 -12.34 7.92 1.02
N PRO A 47 -12.58 6.67 1.49
CA PRO A 47 -13.12 6.48 2.83
C PRO A 47 -12.27 7.13 3.95
N LEU A 48 -10.93 7.10 3.82
CA LEU A 48 -10.04 7.79 4.76
C LEU A 48 -10.15 9.31 4.59
N MET A 49 -10.06 9.78 3.35
CA MET A 49 -10.02 11.22 3.05
C MET A 49 -11.34 11.90 3.42
N ASP A 50 -12.48 11.24 3.20
CA ASP A 50 -13.80 11.74 3.54
C ASP A 50 -14.04 11.71 5.04
N ALA A 51 -13.61 10.66 5.74
CA ALA A 51 -13.67 10.62 7.20
C ALA A 51 -12.88 11.78 7.83
N PHE A 52 -11.71 12.12 7.28
CA PHE A 52 -10.94 13.28 7.73
C PHE A 52 -11.69 14.60 7.45
N ARG A 53 -12.24 14.78 6.24
CA ARG A 53 -13.02 15.98 5.89
C ARG A 53 -14.25 16.17 6.78
N GLU A 54 -14.92 15.09 7.15
CA GLU A 54 -16.08 15.12 8.05
C GLU A 54 -15.67 15.46 9.49
N ALA A 55 -14.58 14.88 9.98
CA ALA A 55 -14.08 15.12 11.34
C ALA A 55 -13.46 16.51 11.53
N HIS A 56 -12.86 17.07 10.46
CA HIS A 56 -12.11 18.32 10.48
C HIS A 56 -12.57 19.29 9.37
N PRO A 57 -13.83 19.77 9.39
CA PRO A 57 -14.35 20.67 8.37
C PRO A 57 -13.62 22.02 8.31
N GLU A 58 -12.89 22.38 9.36
CA GLU A 58 -12.01 23.54 9.42
C GLU A 58 -10.71 23.40 8.62
N ILE A 59 -10.36 22.19 8.16
CA ILE A 59 -9.18 21.90 7.33
C ILE A 59 -9.64 21.53 5.92
N THR A 60 -9.17 22.27 4.92
CA THR A 60 -9.39 21.91 3.51
C THR A 60 -8.37 20.87 3.07
N LEU A 61 -8.80 19.62 2.82
CA LEU A 61 -7.92 18.55 2.35
C LEU A 61 -7.91 18.45 0.81
N ASN A 62 -6.79 18.82 0.21
CA ASN A 62 -6.48 18.63 -1.21
C ASN A 62 -5.66 17.35 -1.41
N VAL A 63 -6.16 16.41 -2.22
CA VAL A 63 -5.44 15.17 -2.51
C VAL A 63 -5.01 15.14 -3.97
N GLU A 64 -3.70 15.23 -4.21
CA GLU A 64 -3.11 15.02 -5.52
C GLU A 64 -2.78 13.55 -5.72
N ARG A 65 -3.37 12.92 -6.73
CA ARG A 65 -3.17 11.50 -7.03
C ARG A 65 -2.20 11.31 -8.20
N ILE A 66 -1.11 10.57 -7.96
CA ILE A 66 -0.09 10.25 -8.97
C ILE A 66 -0.08 8.74 -9.30
N PRO A 67 0.00 8.34 -10.57
CA PRO A 67 0.14 6.94 -10.95
C PRO A 67 1.33 6.25 -10.24
N PHE A 68 1.20 4.97 -9.88
CA PHE A 68 2.24 4.19 -9.18
C PHE A 68 3.62 4.30 -9.83
N ALA A 69 3.69 4.27 -11.17
CA ALA A 69 4.96 4.35 -11.89
C ALA A 69 5.70 5.69 -11.72
N GLN A 70 5.02 6.75 -11.26
CA GLN A 70 5.53 8.11 -11.19
C GLN A 70 5.63 8.65 -9.75
N ILE A 71 4.82 8.13 -8.81
CA ILE A 71 4.68 8.68 -7.45
C ILE A 71 6.02 8.83 -6.73
N PHE A 72 6.90 7.82 -6.79
CA PHE A 72 8.18 7.85 -6.09
C PHE A 72 9.09 8.97 -6.60
N GLN A 73 9.21 9.12 -7.92
CA GLN A 73 10.00 10.19 -8.51
C GLN A 73 9.42 11.56 -8.17
N THR A 74 8.09 11.71 -8.21
CA THR A 74 7.42 12.97 -7.85
C THR A 74 7.68 13.36 -6.40
N ILE A 75 7.53 12.43 -5.45
CA ILE A 75 7.83 12.66 -4.02
C ILE A 75 9.28 13.13 -3.88
N GLU A 76 10.23 12.39 -4.48
CA GLU A 76 11.64 12.69 -4.33
C GLU A 76 12.03 14.05 -4.91
N VAL A 77 11.47 14.44 -6.05
CA VAL A 77 11.72 15.75 -6.67
C VAL A 77 11.19 16.88 -5.78
N ARG A 78 9.95 16.77 -5.28
CA ARG A 78 9.34 17.82 -4.44
C ARG A 78 10.06 17.98 -3.12
N LEU A 79 10.33 16.89 -2.42
CA LEU A 79 10.97 16.96 -1.11
C LEU A 79 12.46 17.32 -1.20
N ASN A 80 13.14 17.02 -2.31
CA ASN A 80 14.50 17.50 -2.52
C ASN A 80 14.58 19.03 -2.67
N ALA A 81 13.51 19.67 -3.15
CA ALA A 81 13.45 21.12 -3.26
C ALA A 81 13.37 21.83 -1.90
N ARG A 82 13.12 21.09 -0.81
CA ARG A 82 12.97 21.62 0.57
C ARG A 82 11.88 22.69 0.68
N GLY A 83 10.86 22.62 -0.18
CA GLY A 83 9.69 23.48 -0.12
C GLY A 83 8.62 22.95 0.85
N PRO A 84 7.59 23.76 1.11
CA PRO A 84 6.51 23.38 2.03
C PRO A 84 5.51 22.37 1.44
N ASP A 85 5.46 22.21 0.11
CA ASP A 85 4.56 21.26 -0.57
C ASP A 85 5.30 19.95 -0.99
N PRO A 86 4.68 18.77 -0.83
CA PRO A 86 3.38 18.52 -0.15
C PRO A 86 3.52 18.60 1.37
N ASP A 87 2.40 18.71 2.08
CA ASP A 87 2.38 18.72 3.55
C ASP A 87 2.49 17.29 4.10
N ILE A 88 1.69 16.38 3.54
CA ILE A 88 1.74 14.94 3.82
C ILE A 88 1.84 14.15 2.53
N PHE A 89 2.42 12.96 2.60
CA PHE A 89 2.59 12.11 1.43
C PHE A 89 2.61 10.64 1.79
N ILE A 90 2.19 9.81 0.85
CA ILE A 90 2.28 8.35 1.00
C ILE A 90 3.75 7.90 0.93
N VAL A 91 4.12 6.97 1.81
CA VAL A 91 5.47 6.41 1.93
C VAL A 91 5.38 4.90 1.78
N ASP A 92 6.12 4.33 0.84
CA ASP A 92 6.36 2.89 0.85
C ASP A 92 7.36 2.57 1.96
N SER A 93 6.99 1.68 2.88
CA SER A 93 7.76 1.43 4.10
C SER A 93 9.24 1.12 3.89
N PRO A 94 9.70 0.40 2.84
CA PRO A 94 11.13 0.19 2.59
C PRO A 94 11.90 1.50 2.31
N LEU A 95 11.22 2.56 1.87
CA LEU A 95 11.83 3.86 1.60
C LEU A 95 11.97 4.73 2.84
N THR A 96 11.29 4.40 3.95
CA THR A 96 11.31 5.19 5.20
C THR A 96 12.73 5.52 5.65
N ALA A 97 13.63 4.52 5.70
CA ALA A 97 15.03 4.73 6.12
C ALA A 97 15.75 5.74 5.21
N SER A 98 15.64 5.57 3.90
CA SER A 98 16.27 6.47 2.93
C SER A 98 15.70 7.90 3.02
N TYR A 99 14.39 8.03 3.23
CA TYR A 99 13.71 9.32 3.31
C TYR A 99 14.02 10.03 4.63
N ALA A 100 14.14 9.30 5.74
CA ALA A 100 14.59 9.83 7.01
C ALA A 100 16.03 10.37 6.91
N VAL A 101 16.96 9.59 6.34
CA VAL A 101 18.36 10.02 6.11
C VAL A 101 18.45 11.24 5.20
N ARG A 102 17.60 11.31 4.16
CA ARG A 102 17.49 12.47 3.26
C ARG A 102 16.78 13.67 3.93
N GLY A 103 16.24 13.54 5.14
CA GLY A 103 15.52 14.62 5.83
C GLY A 103 14.19 14.98 5.18
N TYR A 104 13.54 14.00 4.55
CA TYR A 104 12.22 14.16 3.92
C TYR A 104 11.07 13.96 4.89
N LEU A 105 11.33 13.33 6.04
CA LEU A 105 10.33 12.93 7.02
C LEU A 105 10.56 13.66 8.34
N LEU A 106 9.49 14.21 8.90
CA LEU A 106 9.45 14.68 10.29
C LEU A 106 9.63 13.51 11.26
N ASP A 107 10.28 13.76 12.41
CA ASP A 107 10.30 12.81 13.53
C ASP A 107 8.92 12.84 14.22
N LEU A 108 8.13 11.79 14.01
CA LEU A 108 6.77 11.62 14.52
C LEU A 108 6.74 11.00 15.93
N THR A 109 7.90 10.62 16.50
CA THR A 109 7.97 10.00 17.84
C THR A 109 7.21 10.79 18.92
N PRO A 110 7.27 12.13 19.01
CA PRO A 110 6.53 12.88 20.01
C PRO A 110 5.07 13.17 19.61
N HIS A 111 4.66 12.82 18.40
CA HIS A 111 3.37 13.19 17.81
C HIS A 111 2.43 12.00 17.61
N LEU A 112 2.96 10.78 17.57
CA LEU A 112 2.20 9.56 17.28
C LEU A 112 1.88 8.77 18.55
N ASP A 113 0.61 8.38 18.73
CA ASP A 113 0.24 7.35 19.71
C ASP A 113 0.55 5.95 19.14
N ALA A 114 1.76 5.46 19.44
CA ALA A 114 2.23 4.15 19.00
C ALA A 114 1.32 2.99 19.44
N SER A 115 0.51 3.14 20.49
CA SER A 115 -0.37 2.06 20.96
C SER A 115 -1.48 1.69 19.98
N ARG A 116 -1.77 2.59 19.01
CA ARG A 116 -2.78 2.39 17.97
C ARG A 116 -2.31 1.49 16.82
N PHE A 117 -1.02 1.17 16.76
CA PHE A 117 -0.41 0.47 15.62
C PHE A 117 0.15 -0.89 16.00
N THR A 118 0.23 -1.78 15.02
CA THR A 118 0.90 -3.07 15.20
C THR A 118 2.40 -2.86 15.37
N LYS A 119 3.06 -3.76 16.13
CA LYS A 119 4.51 -3.73 16.31
C LYS A 119 5.26 -3.78 14.97
N ALA A 120 4.78 -4.58 14.02
CA ALA A 120 5.38 -4.71 12.70
C ALA A 120 5.25 -3.41 11.89
N GLY A 121 4.07 -2.77 11.91
CA GLY A 121 3.87 -1.48 11.26
C GLY A 121 4.82 -0.42 11.83
N LEU A 122 4.88 -0.28 13.16
CA LEU A 122 5.79 0.67 13.80
C LEU A 122 7.26 0.41 13.45
N ALA A 123 7.69 -0.86 13.47
CA ALA A 123 9.06 -1.23 13.13
C ALA A 123 9.43 -0.80 11.70
N ALA A 124 8.52 -0.95 10.74
CA ALA A 124 8.74 -0.54 9.35
C ALA A 124 8.82 1.00 9.17
N GLY A 125 8.25 1.75 10.11
CA GLY A 125 8.30 3.22 10.16
C GLY A 125 9.43 3.78 11.03
N THR A 126 10.22 2.93 11.68
CA THR A 126 11.22 3.33 12.69
C THR A 126 12.64 3.27 12.14
N VAL A 127 13.41 4.34 12.36
CA VAL A 127 14.83 4.44 11.98
C VAL A 127 15.59 4.98 13.20
N ASP A 128 16.64 4.29 13.62
CA ASP A 128 17.46 4.67 14.79
C ASP A 128 16.64 4.99 16.06
N GLY A 129 15.57 4.21 16.29
CA GLY A 129 14.69 4.35 17.45
C GLY A 129 13.65 5.48 17.37
N LYS A 130 13.55 6.17 16.22
CA LYS A 130 12.58 7.24 15.96
C LYS A 130 11.58 6.85 14.89
N ILE A 131 10.32 7.21 15.07
CA ILE A 131 9.25 6.94 14.11
C ILE A 131 9.25 8.08 13.08
N TYR A 132 9.49 7.76 11.81
CA TYR A 132 9.54 8.74 10.72
C TYR A 132 8.36 8.64 9.76
N SER A 133 7.61 7.54 9.78
CA SER A 133 6.42 7.39 8.94
C SER A 133 5.35 6.59 9.69
N ALA A 134 4.12 7.08 9.69
CA ALA A 134 3.00 6.48 10.42
C ALA A 134 2.38 5.34 9.61
N PRO A 135 2.15 4.13 10.18
CA PRO A 135 1.56 3.03 9.43
C PRO A 135 0.14 3.36 8.96
N PHE A 136 -0.15 3.19 7.67
CA PHE A 136 -1.47 3.40 7.07
C PHE A 136 -2.14 2.10 6.67
N GLY A 137 -1.39 1.17 6.07
CA GLY A 137 -1.90 -0.13 5.67
C GLY A 137 -0.79 -1.15 5.56
N SER A 138 -1.13 -2.43 5.70
CA SER A 138 -0.19 -3.54 5.49
C SER A 138 -0.73 -4.48 4.43
N SER A 139 0.19 -5.09 3.69
CA SER A 139 -0.09 -6.14 2.73
C SER A 139 0.69 -7.39 3.09
N SER A 140 0.09 -8.56 2.86
CA SER A 140 0.79 -9.84 2.96
C SER A 140 0.34 -10.74 1.81
N ALA A 141 1.29 -11.34 1.09
CA ALA A 141 0.94 -12.28 0.03
C ALA A 141 0.38 -13.59 0.61
N LEU A 142 -0.52 -14.23 -0.13
CA LEU A 142 -1.18 -15.48 0.24
C LEU A 142 -1.14 -16.47 -0.93
N LEU A 143 -1.31 -17.76 -0.63
CA LEU A 143 -1.51 -18.77 -1.66
C LEU A 143 -3.00 -18.87 -1.98
N PHE A 144 -3.38 -18.51 -3.19
CA PHE A 144 -4.71 -18.75 -3.74
C PHE A 144 -4.69 -20.07 -4.51
N TYR A 145 -5.81 -20.78 -4.53
CA TYR A 145 -5.95 -22.01 -5.30
C TYR A 145 -7.30 -22.10 -6.00
N ASN A 146 -7.32 -22.72 -7.18
CA ASN A 146 -8.51 -22.97 -7.97
C ASN A 146 -9.16 -24.30 -7.56
N LYS A 147 -10.32 -24.25 -6.91
CA LYS A 147 -10.98 -25.43 -6.32
C LYS A 147 -11.33 -26.48 -7.37
N LYS A 148 -11.78 -26.04 -8.55
CA LYS A 148 -12.18 -26.94 -9.64
C LYS A 148 -10.97 -27.70 -10.19
N LEU A 149 -9.87 -27.00 -10.47
CA LEU A 149 -8.65 -27.64 -10.99
C LEU A 149 -8.04 -28.61 -9.97
N LEU A 150 -8.07 -28.27 -8.67
CA LEU A 150 -7.62 -29.18 -7.62
C LEU A 150 -8.50 -30.45 -7.56
N ALA A 151 -9.82 -30.29 -7.59
CA ALA A 151 -10.76 -31.42 -7.58
C ALA A 151 -10.58 -32.35 -8.81
N GLU A 152 -10.41 -31.78 -10.01
CA GLU A 152 -10.13 -32.54 -11.24
C GLU A 152 -8.80 -33.31 -11.16
N ALA A 153 -7.82 -32.77 -10.44
CA ALA A 153 -6.52 -33.40 -10.21
C ALA A 153 -6.49 -34.34 -8.99
N GLY A 154 -7.61 -34.49 -8.26
CA GLY A 154 -7.69 -35.31 -7.05
C GLY A 154 -6.82 -34.78 -5.91
N ILE A 155 -6.68 -33.46 -5.80
CA ILE A 155 -5.88 -32.77 -4.78
C ILE A 155 -6.82 -32.22 -3.71
N GLU A 156 -6.57 -32.58 -2.46
CA GLU A 156 -7.24 -31.94 -1.32
C GLU A 156 -6.79 -30.48 -1.18
N PRO A 157 -7.71 -29.54 -0.92
CA PRO A 157 -7.36 -28.15 -0.70
C PRO A 157 -6.30 -27.96 0.41
N PRO A 158 -5.34 -27.04 0.24
CA PRO A 158 -4.40 -26.71 1.30
C PRO A 158 -5.12 -26.15 2.53
N SER A 159 -4.59 -26.44 3.73
CA SER A 159 -5.14 -25.94 5.00
C SER A 159 -5.03 -24.42 5.09
N THR A 160 -6.01 -23.80 5.73
CA THR A 160 -5.95 -22.37 6.09
C THR A 160 -5.16 -22.12 7.38
N ASP A 161 -4.86 -23.17 8.15
CA ASP A 161 -4.08 -23.08 9.38
C ASP A 161 -2.59 -22.80 9.05
N PRO A 162 -2.01 -21.68 9.51
CA PRO A 162 -0.58 -21.40 9.36
C PRO A 162 0.34 -22.50 9.92
N ALA A 163 -0.11 -23.30 10.89
CA ALA A 163 0.64 -24.44 11.41
C ALA A 163 0.74 -25.62 10.43
N GLU A 164 -0.16 -25.69 9.45
CA GLU A 164 -0.21 -26.70 8.39
C GLU A 164 0.18 -26.11 7.02
N ARG A 165 0.91 -24.99 7.03
CA ARG A 165 1.42 -24.32 5.84
C ARG A 165 2.21 -25.29 4.96
N TRP A 166 1.84 -25.34 3.68
CA TRP A 166 2.57 -26.13 2.68
C TRP A 166 4.00 -25.64 2.47
N THR A 167 4.86 -26.58 2.17
CA THR A 167 6.19 -26.33 1.64
C THR A 167 6.13 -26.01 0.14
N TRP A 168 7.17 -25.37 -0.38
CA TRP A 168 7.35 -25.18 -1.82
C TRP A 168 7.39 -26.51 -2.59
N ALA A 169 7.94 -27.56 -1.99
CA ALA A 169 7.99 -28.89 -2.60
C ALA A 169 6.59 -29.50 -2.76
N GLU A 170 5.76 -29.45 -1.70
CA GLU A 170 4.37 -29.92 -1.74
C GLU A 170 3.54 -29.13 -2.76
N LEU A 171 3.75 -27.80 -2.83
CA LEU A 171 3.11 -26.98 -3.84
C LEU A 171 3.49 -27.42 -5.25
N VAL A 172 4.79 -27.62 -5.53
CA VAL A 172 5.26 -28.02 -6.88
C VAL A 172 4.70 -29.39 -7.26
N ASP A 173 4.67 -30.35 -6.34
CA ASP A 173 4.11 -31.67 -6.61
C ASP A 173 2.60 -31.63 -6.89
N ALA A 174 1.86 -30.79 -6.17
CA ALA A 174 0.45 -30.53 -6.47
C ALA A 174 0.27 -29.80 -7.81
N ALA A 175 1.08 -28.78 -8.07
CA ALA A 175 1.05 -27.98 -9.29
C ALA A 175 1.31 -28.83 -10.55
N LYS A 176 2.21 -29.80 -10.49
CA LYS A 176 2.46 -30.77 -11.58
C LYS A 176 1.24 -31.60 -11.95
N LYS A 177 0.41 -31.98 -10.98
CA LYS A 177 -0.82 -32.74 -11.23
C LYS A 177 -1.89 -31.90 -11.93
N VAL A 178 -1.87 -30.59 -11.73
CA VAL A 178 -2.78 -29.64 -12.40
C VAL A 178 -2.29 -29.28 -13.81
N ALA A 179 -0.98 -29.12 -13.98
CA ALA A 179 -0.38 -28.59 -15.21
C ALA A 179 -0.72 -29.46 -16.44
N LYS A 180 -1.29 -28.81 -17.46
CA LYS A 180 -1.51 -29.33 -18.82
C LYS A 180 -1.09 -28.22 -19.81
N PRO A 181 0.23 -28.00 -20.00
CA PRO A 181 0.74 -26.87 -20.80
C PRO A 181 0.22 -26.82 -22.24
N ASP A 182 -0.02 -27.99 -22.84
CA ASP A 182 -0.63 -28.16 -24.16
C ASP A 182 -2.06 -27.61 -24.27
N GLN A 183 -2.75 -27.48 -23.14
CA GLN A 183 -4.11 -26.92 -23.01
C GLN A 183 -4.10 -25.50 -22.42
N GLY A 184 -2.91 -24.93 -22.20
CA GLY A 184 -2.71 -23.65 -21.54
C GLY A 184 -3.13 -23.65 -20.07
N ILE A 185 -3.15 -24.81 -19.40
CA ILE A 185 -3.41 -24.93 -17.96
C ILE A 185 -2.08 -25.09 -17.26
N TRP A 186 -1.79 -24.22 -16.29
CA TRP A 186 -0.54 -24.20 -15.56
C TRP A 186 -0.77 -24.57 -14.09
N GLY A 187 0.26 -25.12 -13.46
CA GLY A 187 0.20 -25.53 -12.08
C GLY A 187 0.28 -24.34 -11.12
N PHE A 188 1.18 -23.40 -11.38
CA PHE A 188 1.53 -22.36 -10.42
C PHE A 188 2.02 -21.07 -11.10
N VAL A 189 1.65 -19.90 -10.55
CA VAL A 189 2.26 -18.61 -10.87
C VAL A 189 2.42 -17.72 -9.61
N PHE A 190 3.47 -16.91 -9.61
CA PHE A 190 3.51 -15.69 -8.79
C PHE A 190 2.75 -14.59 -9.52
N GLU A 191 1.99 -13.76 -8.80
CA GLU A 191 1.40 -12.56 -9.40
C GLU A 191 2.49 -11.61 -9.87
N GLN A 192 3.41 -11.27 -8.97
CA GLN A 192 4.48 -10.32 -9.20
C GLN A 192 5.78 -11.05 -9.49
N ALA A 193 5.77 -11.83 -10.58
CA ALA A 193 6.83 -12.78 -10.91
C ALA A 193 8.19 -12.14 -11.22
N GLU A 194 8.29 -10.82 -11.36
CA GLU A 194 9.55 -10.09 -11.57
C GLU A 194 9.91 -9.14 -10.41
N ARG A 195 9.07 -9.07 -9.36
CA ARG A 195 9.20 -8.05 -8.32
C ARG A 195 9.93 -8.57 -7.09
N PRO A 196 10.88 -7.81 -6.53
CA PRO A 196 11.54 -8.16 -5.28
C PRO A 196 10.57 -8.47 -4.15
N TYR A 197 9.41 -7.79 -4.11
CA TYR A 197 8.39 -7.98 -3.09
C TYR A 197 7.98 -9.46 -2.93
N GLN A 198 7.61 -10.15 -4.02
CA GLN A 198 7.23 -11.57 -3.94
C GLN A 198 8.42 -12.54 -4.06
N LEU A 199 9.53 -12.11 -4.67
CA LEU A 199 10.65 -13.01 -4.94
C LEU A 199 11.71 -13.09 -3.82
N LEU A 200 12.01 -11.99 -3.12
CA LEU A 200 13.02 -11.98 -2.05
C LEU A 200 12.67 -12.89 -0.85
N PRO A 201 11.39 -13.17 -0.54
CA PRO A 201 11.05 -14.16 0.47
C PRO A 201 11.53 -15.59 0.18
N LEU A 202 11.79 -15.95 -1.09
CA LEU A 202 12.37 -17.25 -1.42
C LEU A 202 13.75 -17.45 -0.78
N PRO A 203 14.78 -16.61 -1.06
CA PRO A 203 16.08 -16.74 -0.43
C PRO A 203 16.05 -16.42 1.07
N MET A 204 15.20 -15.48 1.51
CA MET A 204 15.04 -15.20 2.95
C MET A 204 14.47 -16.41 3.71
N SER A 205 13.59 -17.20 3.10
CA SER A 205 13.08 -18.44 3.71
C SER A 205 14.20 -19.46 3.93
N LEU A 206 15.21 -19.53 3.05
CA LEU A 206 16.43 -20.31 3.27
C LEU A 206 17.41 -19.67 4.27
N GLY A 207 17.08 -18.48 4.80
CA GLY A 207 17.90 -17.72 5.73
C GLY A 207 19.04 -16.96 5.07
N ALA A 208 18.84 -16.48 3.83
CA ALA A 208 19.72 -15.49 3.22
C ALA A 208 19.36 -14.09 3.71
N GLU A 209 20.38 -13.27 3.93
CA GLU A 209 20.24 -11.81 4.12
C GLU A 209 20.50 -11.13 2.77
N MET A 210 19.74 -10.08 2.44
CA MET A 210 19.82 -9.46 1.10
C MET A 210 20.90 -8.37 1.02
N ILE A 211 21.16 -7.72 2.15
CA ILE A 211 22.18 -6.68 2.32
C ILE A 211 22.79 -6.82 3.72
N SER A 212 23.98 -6.26 3.91
CA SER A 212 24.65 -6.18 5.21
C SER A 212 23.82 -5.46 6.25
N ALA A 213 24.12 -5.71 7.53
CA ALA A 213 23.43 -5.09 8.67
C ALA A 213 23.49 -3.55 8.68
N ASP A 214 24.51 -2.94 8.07
CA ASP A 214 24.61 -1.48 7.90
C ASP A 214 23.84 -0.95 6.67
N GLY A 215 23.28 -1.85 5.84
CA GLY A 215 22.53 -1.55 4.64
C GLY A 215 23.38 -1.10 3.44
N LEU A 216 24.72 -1.15 3.53
CA LEU A 216 25.61 -0.54 2.52
C LEU A 216 26.24 -1.55 1.55
N THR A 217 26.15 -2.85 1.81
CA THR A 217 26.79 -3.90 1.00
C THR A 217 25.76 -4.95 0.56
N ALA A 218 25.67 -5.20 -0.76
CA ALA A 218 24.83 -6.26 -1.32
C ALA A 218 25.64 -7.49 -1.79
N THR A 219 26.88 -7.30 -2.23
CA THR A 219 27.77 -8.39 -2.67
C THR A 219 28.13 -9.29 -1.48
N GLY A 220 28.06 -10.60 -1.68
CA GLY A 220 28.16 -11.64 -0.66
C GLY A 220 26.84 -11.94 0.07
N TYR A 221 25.86 -11.05 -0.02
CA TYR A 221 24.53 -11.18 0.63
C TYR A 221 23.48 -11.58 -0.41
N LEU A 222 23.20 -10.68 -1.36
CA LEU A 222 22.23 -10.90 -2.42
C LEU A 222 22.62 -12.07 -3.34
N ASP A 223 23.91 -12.26 -3.62
CA ASP A 223 24.47 -13.35 -4.43
C ASP A 223 25.04 -14.50 -3.58
N SER A 224 24.59 -14.65 -2.33
CA SER A 224 24.97 -15.77 -1.47
C SER A 224 24.53 -17.12 -2.06
N ALA A 225 25.15 -18.22 -1.59
CA ALA A 225 24.79 -19.57 -2.04
C ALA A 225 23.30 -19.90 -1.84
N LYS A 226 22.70 -19.43 -0.73
CA LYS A 226 21.27 -19.58 -0.44
C LYS A 226 20.40 -18.78 -1.41
N SER A 227 20.85 -17.60 -1.82
CA SER A 227 20.17 -16.82 -2.86
C SER A 227 20.19 -17.52 -4.21
N VAL A 228 21.36 -18.06 -4.59
CA VAL A 228 21.51 -18.85 -5.82
C VAL A 228 20.59 -20.07 -5.79
N GLU A 229 20.53 -20.80 -4.66
CA GLU A 229 19.64 -21.96 -4.49
C GLU A 229 18.15 -21.59 -4.67
N ALA A 230 17.68 -20.54 -3.99
CA ALA A 230 16.30 -20.09 -4.09
C ALA A 230 15.93 -19.63 -5.51
N PHE A 231 16.81 -18.92 -6.20
CA PHE A 231 16.55 -18.49 -7.57
C PHE A 231 16.71 -19.63 -8.59
N GLN A 232 17.50 -20.66 -8.28
CA GLN A 232 17.48 -21.90 -9.06
C GLN A 232 16.14 -22.61 -8.92
N PHE A 233 15.59 -22.72 -7.71
CA PHE A 233 14.22 -23.20 -7.51
C PHE A 233 13.21 -22.40 -8.35
N TYR A 234 13.28 -21.07 -8.30
CA TYR A 234 12.40 -20.20 -9.09
C TYR A 234 12.54 -20.46 -10.60
N GLN A 235 13.76 -20.61 -11.12
CA GLN A 235 14.01 -20.95 -12.52
C GLN A 235 13.46 -22.33 -12.89
N ASP A 236 13.62 -23.32 -12.02
CA ASP A 236 13.19 -24.70 -12.23
C ASP A 236 11.67 -24.81 -12.39
N LEU A 237 10.87 -23.95 -11.76
CA LEU A 237 9.41 -23.89 -11.94
C LEU A 237 9.00 -23.78 -13.42
N TYR A 238 9.78 -23.02 -14.19
CA TYR A 238 9.52 -22.77 -15.61
C TYR A 238 10.20 -23.81 -16.51
N GLN A 239 11.47 -24.12 -16.23
CA GLN A 239 12.31 -24.87 -17.18
C GLN A 239 12.29 -26.38 -16.96
N LYS A 240 12.25 -26.81 -15.70
CA LYS A 240 12.40 -28.22 -15.32
C LYS A 240 11.07 -28.83 -14.93
N GLU A 241 10.36 -28.18 -14.03
CA GLU A 241 9.08 -28.67 -13.51
C GLU A 241 7.91 -28.32 -14.43
N GLN A 242 8.08 -27.30 -15.28
CA GLN A 242 7.11 -26.84 -16.28
C GLN A 242 5.71 -26.55 -15.70
N VAL A 243 5.67 -26.13 -14.43
CA VAL A 243 4.43 -25.78 -13.73
C VAL A 243 4.04 -24.33 -13.94
N SER A 244 4.96 -23.48 -14.37
CA SER A 244 4.75 -22.06 -14.63
C SER A 244 4.98 -21.70 -16.11
N PRO A 245 4.15 -20.80 -16.70
CA PRO A 245 4.25 -20.38 -18.09
C PRO A 245 5.52 -19.55 -18.35
N PRO A 246 6.40 -19.94 -19.30
CA PRO A 246 7.59 -19.16 -19.63
C PRO A 246 7.20 -17.83 -20.30
N GLY A 247 7.89 -16.74 -19.92
CA GLY A 247 7.69 -15.42 -20.53
C GLY A 247 6.48 -14.64 -20.01
N VAL A 248 5.73 -15.19 -19.06
CA VAL A 248 4.59 -14.52 -18.41
C VAL A 248 5.03 -13.97 -17.07
N PHE A 249 5.36 -12.67 -17.06
CA PHE A 249 5.81 -11.96 -15.87
C PHE A 249 4.98 -10.71 -15.54
N ASP A 250 4.12 -10.27 -16.47
CA ASP A 250 3.23 -9.14 -16.25
C ASP A 250 2.14 -9.50 -15.23
N ASN A 251 2.00 -8.66 -14.21
CA ASN A 251 1.09 -8.90 -13.09
C ASN A 251 -0.38 -8.99 -13.51
N ASN A 252 -0.81 -8.24 -14.55
CA ASN A 252 -2.19 -8.33 -15.02
C ASN A 252 -2.42 -9.65 -15.73
N LEU A 253 -1.43 -10.12 -16.50
CA LEU A 253 -1.52 -11.39 -17.19
C LEU A 253 -1.50 -12.59 -16.23
N THR A 254 -0.65 -12.58 -15.20
CA THR A 254 -0.64 -13.66 -14.17
C THR A 254 -1.96 -13.69 -13.38
N PHE A 255 -2.50 -12.52 -13.02
CA PHE A 255 -3.82 -12.39 -12.40
C PHE A 255 -4.94 -12.89 -13.31
N GLU A 256 -4.93 -12.51 -14.60
CA GLU A 256 -5.92 -12.96 -15.59
C GLU A 256 -5.90 -14.48 -15.77
N LEU A 257 -4.71 -15.09 -15.84
CA LEU A 257 -4.56 -16.54 -15.96
C LEU A 257 -5.20 -17.27 -14.77
N PHE A 258 -5.02 -16.78 -13.54
CA PHE A 258 -5.71 -17.35 -12.38
C PHE A 258 -7.23 -17.10 -12.44
N GLY A 259 -7.62 -15.85 -12.70
CA GLY A 259 -9.00 -15.37 -12.81
C GLY A 259 -9.85 -16.15 -13.81
N THR A 260 -9.27 -16.49 -14.96
CA THR A 260 -9.92 -17.25 -16.05
C THR A 260 -9.83 -18.77 -15.86
N GLY A 261 -9.33 -19.24 -14.72
CA GLY A 261 -9.26 -20.66 -14.38
C GLY A 261 -8.20 -21.45 -15.14
N LYS A 262 -7.10 -20.79 -15.55
CA LYS A 262 -5.97 -21.41 -16.25
C LYS A 262 -4.80 -21.76 -15.35
N VAL A 263 -4.89 -21.50 -14.04
CA VAL A 263 -3.82 -21.78 -13.08
C VAL A 263 -4.37 -22.45 -11.83
N GLY A 264 -3.71 -23.52 -11.38
CA GLY A 264 -4.07 -24.23 -10.14
C GLY A 264 -3.80 -23.44 -8.88
N PHE A 265 -2.60 -22.85 -8.78
CA PHE A 265 -2.11 -22.13 -7.61
C PHE A 265 -1.54 -20.76 -7.98
N PHE A 266 -1.79 -19.76 -7.14
CA PHE A 266 -1.44 -18.36 -7.41
C PHE A 266 -0.94 -17.70 -6.13
N VAL A 267 0.30 -17.20 -6.11
CA VAL A 267 0.74 -16.33 -5.00
C VAL A 267 0.27 -14.91 -5.31
N GLY A 268 -0.85 -14.54 -4.69
CA GLY A 268 -1.55 -13.28 -4.87
C GLY A 268 -1.40 -12.32 -3.70
N ASN A 269 -2.01 -11.16 -3.84
CA ASN A 269 -1.97 -10.07 -2.87
C ASN A 269 -3.34 -9.78 -2.24
N PRO A 270 -3.41 -9.03 -1.13
CA PRO A 270 -4.69 -8.78 -0.45
C PRO A 270 -5.75 -8.08 -1.31
N TYR A 271 -5.33 -7.26 -2.28
CA TYR A 271 -6.26 -6.60 -3.20
C TYR A 271 -6.99 -7.59 -4.13
N ASP A 272 -6.49 -8.81 -4.30
CA ASP A 272 -7.14 -9.85 -5.10
C ASP A 272 -8.41 -10.39 -4.43
N LEU A 273 -8.52 -10.26 -3.10
CA LEU A 273 -9.75 -10.59 -2.36
C LEU A 273 -10.94 -9.74 -2.83
N VAL A 274 -10.67 -8.53 -3.32
CA VAL A 274 -11.68 -7.61 -3.89
C VAL A 274 -11.75 -7.79 -5.40
N ASN A 275 -10.61 -7.87 -6.09
CA ASN A 275 -10.59 -7.90 -7.55
C ASN A 275 -11.14 -9.19 -8.16
N LEU A 276 -10.85 -10.36 -7.57
CA LEU A 276 -11.30 -11.66 -8.10
C LEU A 276 -12.83 -11.76 -8.15
N PRO A 277 -13.59 -11.55 -7.05
CA PRO A 277 -15.05 -11.67 -7.11
C PRO A 277 -15.69 -10.61 -8.03
N ASN A 278 -15.07 -9.44 -8.19
CA ASN A 278 -15.59 -8.38 -9.06
C ASN A 278 -15.36 -8.67 -10.55
N LYS A 279 -14.21 -9.24 -10.93
CA LYS A 279 -13.82 -9.48 -12.33
C LYS A 279 -14.15 -10.89 -12.82
N TYR A 280 -14.12 -11.88 -11.93
CA TYR A 280 -14.30 -13.30 -12.22
C TYR A 280 -15.27 -13.94 -11.21
N PRO A 281 -16.56 -13.53 -11.21
CA PRO A 281 -17.54 -13.95 -10.20
C PRO A 281 -17.80 -15.47 -10.20
N ASP A 282 -17.53 -16.14 -11.31
CA ASP A 282 -17.73 -17.59 -11.47
C ASP A 282 -16.50 -18.43 -11.04
N LEU A 283 -15.38 -17.79 -10.70
CA LEU A 283 -14.19 -18.51 -10.25
C LEU A 283 -14.40 -19.05 -8.83
N GLU A 284 -14.31 -20.37 -8.68
CA GLU A 284 -14.27 -21.01 -7.37
C GLU A 284 -12.83 -21.10 -6.86
N TRP A 285 -12.49 -20.26 -5.87
CA TRP A 285 -11.15 -20.20 -5.29
C TRP A 285 -11.15 -20.34 -3.76
N GLY A 286 -9.97 -20.57 -3.20
CA GLY A 286 -9.70 -20.52 -1.76
C GLY A 286 -8.31 -19.97 -1.45
N LEU A 287 -7.99 -19.88 -0.16
CA LEU A 287 -6.75 -19.31 0.36
C LEU A 287 -6.04 -20.29 1.26
N ALA A 288 -4.71 -20.21 1.29
CA ALA A 288 -3.84 -20.87 2.22
C ALA A 288 -2.65 -19.96 2.58
N PRO A 289 -1.95 -20.24 3.68
CA PRO A 289 -0.72 -19.55 4.03
C PRO A 289 0.32 -19.63 2.89
N HIS A 290 1.09 -18.57 2.70
CA HIS A 290 2.18 -18.53 1.71
C HIS A 290 3.19 -19.66 1.96
N PRO A 291 3.68 -20.39 0.94
CA PRO A 291 4.58 -21.53 1.17
C PRO A 291 5.96 -21.14 1.70
N TYR A 292 6.72 -22.14 2.14
CA TYR A 292 8.09 -21.98 2.66
C TYR A 292 9.00 -23.16 2.28
N PHE A 293 10.31 -23.03 2.43
CA PHE A 293 11.22 -24.19 2.31
C PHE A 293 11.27 -24.97 3.62
N VAL A 294 11.14 -26.30 3.57
CA VAL A 294 11.08 -27.17 4.76
C VAL A 294 12.31 -27.05 5.67
N ASP A 295 13.49 -26.85 5.08
CA ASP A 295 14.76 -26.64 5.82
C ASP A 295 14.99 -25.15 6.18
N GLY A 296 14.00 -24.32 5.94
CA GLY A 296 14.02 -22.89 6.14
C GLY A 296 13.04 -22.40 7.21
N THR A 297 12.80 -21.10 7.22
CA THR A 297 11.78 -20.46 8.05
C THR A 297 10.63 -19.97 7.19
N PRO A 298 9.38 -20.00 7.68
CA PRO A 298 8.26 -19.34 7.01
C PRO A 298 8.53 -17.84 6.87
N VAL A 299 8.70 -17.39 5.63
CA VAL A 299 8.83 -15.97 5.28
C VAL A 299 7.75 -15.66 4.24
N THR A 300 6.99 -14.60 4.50
CA THR A 300 5.91 -14.14 3.62
C THR A 300 6.22 -12.71 3.19
N PRO A 301 6.07 -12.38 1.89
CA PRO A 301 6.08 -11.00 1.42
C PRO A 301 5.15 -10.14 2.28
N THR A 302 5.71 -9.21 3.06
CA THR A 302 4.95 -8.28 3.88
C THR A 302 5.37 -6.87 3.53
N GLY A 303 4.41 -6.08 3.10
CA GLY A 303 4.58 -4.67 2.77
C GLY A 303 3.77 -3.81 3.72
N ALA A 304 4.12 -2.53 3.77
CA ALA A 304 3.30 -1.54 4.43
C ALA A 304 3.38 -0.21 3.69
N TRP A 305 2.23 0.44 3.60
CA TRP A 305 2.12 1.84 3.20
C TRP A 305 1.99 2.67 4.46
N HIS A 306 2.74 3.76 4.48
CA HIS A 306 2.84 4.69 5.58
C HIS A 306 2.49 6.09 5.11
N ILE A 307 2.35 7.01 6.06
CA ILE A 307 2.19 8.44 5.80
C ILE A 307 3.40 9.16 6.37
N GLY A 308 4.02 10.00 5.54
CA GLY A 308 5.07 10.92 5.93
C GLY A 308 4.53 12.34 6.08
N VAL A 309 5.10 13.09 7.02
CA VAL A 309 4.89 14.53 7.16
C VAL A 309 6.15 15.23 6.67
N ASN A 310 6.00 16.20 5.77
CA ASN A 310 7.11 17.03 5.30
C ASN A 310 7.57 17.94 6.44
N PRO A 311 8.84 17.87 6.89
CA PRO A 311 9.31 18.70 8.01
C PRO A 311 9.32 20.20 7.68
N ASN A 312 9.18 20.60 6.42
CA ASN A 312 9.17 21.99 5.97
C ASN A 312 7.75 22.54 5.69
N THR A 313 6.69 21.79 6.00
CA THR A 313 5.31 22.25 5.82
C THR A 313 5.01 23.48 6.68
N ASP A 314 4.28 24.44 6.10
CA ASP A 314 3.71 25.58 6.83
C ASP A 314 2.39 25.20 7.54
N GLN A 315 1.88 23.99 7.31
CA GLN A 315 0.59 23.46 7.77
C GLN A 315 0.78 22.35 8.83
N MET A 316 1.81 22.49 9.69
CA MET A 316 2.24 21.44 10.62
C MET A 316 1.12 20.92 11.52
N GLU A 317 0.29 21.81 12.10
CA GLU A 317 -0.81 21.38 12.97
C GLU A 317 -1.86 20.56 12.20
N ALA A 318 -2.21 20.98 10.98
CA ALA A 318 -3.14 20.24 10.13
C ALA A 318 -2.56 18.89 9.67
N ALA A 319 -1.28 18.86 9.31
CA ALA A 319 -0.57 17.65 8.93
C ALA A 319 -0.50 16.63 10.07
N LEU A 320 -0.17 17.08 11.30
CA LEU A 320 -0.16 16.22 12.48
C LEU A 320 -1.56 15.77 12.90
N THR A 321 -2.60 16.57 12.65
CA THR A 321 -3.99 16.18 12.93
C THR A 321 -4.45 15.04 12.03
N PHE A 322 -3.91 14.94 10.80
CA PHE A 322 -4.23 13.84 9.88
C PHE A 322 -3.64 12.48 10.31
N ILE A 323 -2.52 12.50 11.03
CA ILE A 323 -1.74 11.32 11.44
C ILE A 323 -2.28 10.69 12.72
#